data_AF-A0AAU3NQ59-F1
#
_entry.id   AF-A0AAU3NQ59-F1
#
_cell.length_a   1.000
_cell.length_b   1.000
_cell.length_c   1.000
_cell.angle_alpha   90.00
_cell.angle_beta   90.00
_cell.angle_gamma   90.00
#
_symmetry.space_group_name_H-M   'P 1'
#
loop_
_entity.id
_entity.type
_entity.pdbx_description
1 polymer ?
#
loop_
_entity_poly.entity_id
_entity_poly.type
_entity_poly.pdbx_seq_one_letter_code
_entity_poly.pdbx_strand_id
1 'polypeptide(L)'
;MYVVVETWTPKPAFFAADEEARNDLFTGIQEAMKQLAEIGFVTLGWGRVEPAAHSASYEWFAVWQAPSREVADVFLSGVESSGWYTYFEQTNVVGELRPAEAVIAEHLALEAEVK
;
A
#
# COMPACT_ATOMS: atom_id res chain seq x y z
N MET A 1 5.99 12.68 8.62
CA MET A 1 5.14 12.37 7.44
C MET A 1 5.51 10.98 6.96
N TYR A 2 4.53 10.11 6.76
CA TYR A 2 4.73 8.73 6.34
C TYR A 2 4.15 8.52 4.94
N VAL A 3 4.74 7.57 4.21
CA VAL A 3 4.20 7.07 2.95
C VAL A 3 3.85 5.61 3.12
N VAL A 4 2.70 5.24 2.53
CA VAL A 4 2.33 3.85 2.30
C VAL A 4 2.31 3.64 0.79
N VAL A 5 3.03 2.63 0.30
CA VAL A 5 2.91 2.15 -1.08
C VAL A 5 2.40 0.74 -1.03
N GLU A 6 1.26 0.50 -1.65
CA GLU A 6 0.71 -0.83 -1.82
C GLU A 6 1.01 -1.30 -3.24
N THR A 7 1.36 -2.58 -3.39
CA THR A 7 1.40 -3.24 -4.70
C THR A 7 0.61 -4.53 -4.62
N TRP A 8 -0.25 -4.80 -5.60
CA TRP A 8 -1.12 -5.97 -5.57
C TRP A 8 -1.41 -6.60 -6.93
N THR A 9 -1.82 -7.86 -6.87
CA THR A 9 -2.27 -8.67 -8.01
C THR A 9 -3.53 -9.45 -7.62
N PRO A 10 -4.56 -9.52 -8.48
CA PRO A 10 -5.76 -10.30 -8.17
C PRO A 10 -5.46 -11.81 -8.03
N LYS A 11 -6.04 -12.44 -7.02
CA LYS A 11 -6.06 -13.89 -6.82
C LYS A 11 -7.19 -14.54 -7.63
N PRO A 12 -7.14 -15.87 -7.86
CA PRO A 12 -8.25 -16.61 -8.48
C PRO A 12 -9.62 -16.35 -7.85
N ALA A 13 -9.67 -16.14 -6.53
CA ALA A 13 -10.91 -15.82 -5.80
C ALA A 13 -11.60 -14.55 -6.32
N PHE A 14 -10.83 -13.52 -6.71
CA PHE A 14 -11.40 -12.30 -7.27
C PHE A 14 -12.08 -12.56 -8.61
N PHE A 15 -11.44 -13.36 -9.47
CA PHE A 15 -12.00 -13.73 -10.77
C PHE A 15 -13.21 -14.66 -10.67
N ALA A 16 -13.31 -15.44 -9.60
CA ALA A 16 -14.44 -16.32 -9.32
C ALA A 16 -15.62 -15.61 -8.65
N ALA A 17 -15.39 -14.47 -7.99
CA ALA A 17 -16.43 -13.65 -7.39
C ALA A 17 -17.39 -13.09 -8.46
N ASP A 18 -18.67 -13.02 -8.12
CA ASP A 18 -19.69 -12.40 -8.95
C ASP A 18 -19.60 -10.87 -8.94
N GLU A 19 -20.43 -10.24 -9.77
CA GLU A 19 -20.44 -8.79 -9.94
C GLU A 19 -20.85 -8.05 -8.66
N GLU A 20 -21.81 -8.59 -7.91
CA GLU A 20 -22.29 -8.01 -6.65
C GLU A 20 -21.17 -7.96 -5.61
N ALA A 21 -20.48 -9.08 -5.37
CA ALA A 21 -19.37 -9.15 -4.42
C ALA A 21 -18.22 -8.20 -4.77
N ARG A 22 -17.92 -8.03 -6.07
CA ARG A 22 -16.89 -7.07 -6.52
C ARG A 22 -17.32 -5.63 -6.31
N ASN A 23 -18.57 -5.30 -6.63
CA ASN A 23 -19.11 -3.95 -6.43
C ASN A 23 -19.16 -3.57 -4.95
N ASP A 24 -19.57 -4.49 -4.08
CA ASP A 24 -19.60 -4.28 -2.64
C ASP A 24 -18.20 -4.04 -2.08
N LEU A 25 -17.21 -4.82 -2.51
CA LEU A 25 -15.81 -4.64 -2.12
C LEU A 25 -15.31 -3.23 -2.47
N PHE A 26 -15.49 -2.79 -3.72
CA PHE A 26 -15.00 -1.48 -4.14
C PHE A 26 -15.80 -0.31 -3.56
N THR A 27 -17.10 -0.50 -3.29
CA THR A 27 -17.91 0.49 -2.56
C THR A 27 -17.37 0.68 -1.14
N GLY A 28 -17.10 -0.41 -0.42
CA GLY A 28 -16.50 -0.36 0.92
C GLY A 28 -15.13 0.34 0.93
N ILE A 29 -14.29 0.08 -0.07
CA ILE A 29 -12.99 0.77 -0.23
C ILE A 29 -13.19 2.28 -0.41
N GLN A 30 -14.12 2.69 -1.29
CA GLN A 30 -14.39 4.11 -1.52
C GLN A 30 -14.90 4.83 -0.26
N GLU A 31 -15.71 4.15 0.56
CA GLU A 31 -16.18 4.69 1.85
C GLU A 31 -15.05 4.80 2.87
N ALA A 32 -14.22 3.75 2.99
CA ALA A 32 -13.05 3.75 3.87
C ALA A 32 -12.07 4.88 3.50
N MET A 33 -11.82 5.10 2.20
CA MET A 33 -10.98 6.20 1.72
C MET A 33 -11.49 7.58 2.16
N LYS A 34 -12.82 7.80 2.20
CA LYS A 34 -13.40 9.06 2.69
C LYS A 34 -13.14 9.26 4.18
N GLN A 35 -13.34 8.22 4.99
CA GLN A 35 -13.08 8.26 6.43
C GLN A 35 -11.60 8.50 6.74
N LEU A 36 -10.71 7.88 5.98
CA LEU A 36 -9.26 8.07 6.08
C LEU A 36 -8.84 9.50 5.73
N ALA A 37 -9.48 10.12 4.74
CA ALA A 37 -9.23 11.51 4.38
C ALA A 37 -9.56 12.49 5.52
N GLU A 38 -10.59 12.20 6.33
CA GLU A 38 -10.96 13.02 7.49
C GLU A 38 -9.88 13.07 8.58
N ILE A 39 -9.04 12.02 8.67
CA ILE A 39 -7.89 11.95 9.59
C ILE A 39 -6.56 12.31 8.92
N GLY A 40 -6.61 12.91 7.73
CA GLY A 40 -5.44 13.44 7.02
C GLY A 40 -4.66 12.41 6.20
N PHE A 41 -5.22 11.22 5.96
CA PHE A 41 -4.62 10.24 5.04
C PHE A 41 -4.98 10.59 3.60
N VAL A 42 -3.98 10.91 2.79
CA VAL A 42 -4.14 11.46 1.44
C VAL A 42 -3.81 10.40 0.40
N THR A 43 -4.70 10.21 -0.56
CA THR A 43 -4.43 9.42 -1.77
C THR A 43 -3.61 10.24 -2.75
N LEU A 44 -2.40 9.79 -3.09
CA LEU A 44 -1.58 10.44 -4.12
C LEU A 44 -1.92 9.90 -5.51
N GLY A 45 -2.27 8.62 -5.62
CA GLY A 45 -2.71 8.04 -6.88
C GLY A 45 -2.68 6.51 -6.89
N TRP A 46 -3.31 5.94 -7.92
CA TRP A 46 -3.36 4.52 -8.23
C TRP A 46 -2.85 4.32 -9.66
N GLY A 47 -2.22 3.19 -9.95
CA GLY A 47 -1.68 2.92 -11.28
C GLY A 47 -1.46 1.44 -11.56
N ARG A 48 -1.33 1.13 -12.85
CA ARG A 48 -0.86 -0.18 -13.32
C ARG A 48 0.67 -0.16 -13.34
N VAL A 49 1.30 -1.22 -12.87
CA VAL A 49 2.75 -1.36 -12.99
C VAL A 49 3.13 -1.49 -14.46
N GLU A 50 4.06 -0.65 -14.91
CA GLU A 50 4.63 -0.71 -16.26
C GLU A 50 5.97 -1.47 -16.26
N PRO A 51 6.33 -2.14 -17.38
CA PRO A 51 7.60 -2.83 -17.51
C PRO A 51 8.81 -1.87 -17.39
N ALA A 52 9.79 -2.27 -16.59
CA ALA A 52 11.05 -1.59 -16.33
C ALA A 52 12.13 -2.62 -15.94
N ALA A 53 13.40 -2.19 -15.93
CA ALA A 53 14.46 -3.02 -15.38
C ALA A 53 14.16 -3.30 -13.89
N HIS A 54 14.11 -4.58 -13.51
CA HIS A 54 13.76 -5.02 -12.15
C HIS A 54 12.37 -4.57 -11.66
N SER A 55 11.36 -4.55 -12.55
CA SER A 55 9.97 -4.30 -12.17
C SER A 55 9.50 -5.19 -11.02
N ALA A 56 8.61 -4.63 -10.19
CA ALA A 56 7.83 -5.41 -9.24
C ALA A 56 7.04 -6.51 -9.96
N SER A 57 6.85 -7.65 -9.30
CA SER A 57 6.06 -8.79 -9.80
C SER A 57 4.54 -8.60 -9.67
N TYR A 58 4.09 -7.39 -9.30
CA TYR A 58 2.69 -7.05 -9.06
C TYR A 58 2.09 -6.28 -10.23
N GLU A 59 0.76 -6.34 -10.39
CA GLU A 59 0.07 -5.71 -11.52
C GLU A 59 -0.32 -4.25 -11.27
N TRP A 60 -0.63 -3.90 -10.02
CA TRP A 60 -1.17 -2.60 -9.64
C TRP A 60 -0.44 -2.03 -8.43
N PHE A 61 -0.53 -0.72 -8.26
CA PHE A 61 -0.02 -0.02 -7.10
C PHE A 61 -0.90 1.17 -6.70
N ALA A 62 -0.78 1.57 -5.44
CA ALA A 62 -1.33 2.80 -4.90
C ALA A 62 -0.29 3.47 -4.01
N VAL A 63 -0.29 4.81 -4.00
CA VAL A 63 0.60 5.63 -3.18
C VAL A 63 -0.24 6.53 -2.29
N TRP A 64 0.10 6.51 -1.01
CA TRP A 64 -0.61 7.22 0.04
C TRP A 64 0.34 8.03 0.90
N GLN A 65 -0.20 9.08 1.51
CA GLN A 65 0.51 9.91 2.46
C GLN A 65 -0.26 9.94 3.78
N ALA A 66 0.42 9.63 4.88
CA ALA A 66 -0.14 9.62 6.23
C ALA A 66 0.60 10.64 7.11
N PRO A 67 -0.11 11.41 7.96
CA PRO A 67 0.53 12.42 8.80
C PRO A 67 1.48 11.80 9.83
N SER A 68 1.19 10.58 10.28
CA SER A 68 1.98 9.84 11.28
C SER A 68 1.97 8.33 11.04
N ARG A 69 2.77 7.60 11.82
CA ARG A 69 2.81 6.13 11.77
C ARG A 69 1.48 5.53 12.21
N GLU A 70 0.88 6.09 13.25
CA GLU A 70 -0.39 5.62 13.81
C GLU A 70 -1.51 5.70 12.78
N VAL A 71 -1.58 6.80 12.01
CA VAL A 71 -2.57 6.93 10.94
C VAL A 71 -2.31 5.93 9.80
N ALA A 72 -1.04 5.65 9.49
CA ALA A 72 -0.71 4.58 8.54
C ALA A 72 -1.13 3.18 9.07
N ASP A 73 -0.97 2.91 10.36
CA ASP A 73 -1.38 1.64 10.95
C ASP A 73 -2.92 1.47 10.98
N VAL A 74 -3.67 2.56 11.15
CA VAL A 74 -5.14 2.56 10.98
C VAL A 74 -5.53 2.12 9.56
N PHE A 75 -4.85 2.65 8.55
CA PHE A 75 -5.05 2.25 7.15
C PHE A 75 -4.78 0.74 6.96
N LEU A 76 -3.61 0.25 7.40
CA LEU A 76 -3.22 -1.16 7.23
C LEU A 76 -4.20 -2.12 7.92
N SER A 77 -4.65 -1.76 9.11
CA SER A 77 -5.67 -2.53 9.86
C SER A 77 -7.03 -2.51 9.13
N GLY A 78 -7.38 -1.38 8.52
CA GLY A 78 -8.55 -1.24 7.66
C GLY A 78 -8.51 -2.19 6.46
N VAL A 79 -7.36 -2.26 5.76
CA VAL A 79 -7.18 -3.20 4.64
C VAL A 79 -7.31 -4.64 5.11
N GLU A 80 -6.69 -5.03 6.22
CA GLU A 80 -6.78 -6.39 6.76
C GLU A 80 -8.22 -6.80 7.09
N SER A 81 -8.99 -5.90 7.72
CA SER A 81 -10.39 -6.13 8.10
C SER A 81 -11.39 -6.04 6.94
N SER A 82 -11.02 -5.43 5.82
CA SER A 82 -11.91 -5.26 4.65
C SER A 82 -12.16 -6.55 3.85
N GLY A 83 -11.39 -7.62 4.12
CA GLY A 83 -11.41 -8.84 3.33
C GLY A 83 -10.59 -8.77 2.03
N TRP A 84 -9.88 -7.65 1.80
CA TRP A 84 -9.03 -7.42 0.62
C TRP A 84 -8.06 -8.56 0.32
N TYR A 85 -7.36 -9.09 1.33
CA TYR A 85 -6.35 -10.14 1.15
C TYR A 85 -6.91 -11.50 0.71
N THR A 86 -8.24 -11.70 0.77
CA THR A 86 -8.92 -12.85 0.16
C THR A 86 -8.84 -12.76 -1.37
N TYR A 87 -9.01 -11.56 -1.90
CA TYR A 87 -9.12 -11.30 -3.34
C TYR A 87 -7.80 -10.89 -3.98
N PHE A 88 -6.86 -10.35 -3.21
CA PHE A 88 -5.61 -9.82 -3.72
C PHE A 88 -4.41 -10.35 -2.95
N GLU A 89 -3.32 -10.60 -3.68
CA GLU A 89 -1.99 -10.73 -3.11
C GLU A 89 -1.37 -9.35 -3.06
N GLN A 90 -0.90 -8.91 -1.90
CA GLN A 90 -0.41 -7.54 -1.72
C GLN A 90 0.84 -7.49 -0.86
N THR A 91 1.75 -6.58 -1.21
CA THR A 91 2.83 -6.14 -0.32
C THR A 91 2.77 -4.65 -0.09
N ASN A 92 3.29 -4.23 1.06
CA ASN A 92 3.24 -2.86 1.53
C ASN A 92 4.67 -2.35 1.79
N VAL A 93 4.94 -1.14 1.33
CA VAL A 93 6.04 -0.30 1.84
C VAL A 93 5.42 0.71 2.79
N VAL A 94 5.94 0.80 4.00
CA VAL A 94 5.53 1.81 4.99
C VAL A 94 6.79 2.43 5.54
N GLY A 95 6.89 3.75 5.48
CA GLY A 95 8.11 4.42 5.94
C GLY A 95 7.91 5.90 6.20
N GLU A 96 8.73 6.42 7.11
CA GLU A 96 8.86 7.85 7.29
C GLU A 96 9.60 8.45 6.10
N LEU A 97 9.06 9.52 5.52
CA LEU A 97 9.77 10.31 4.53
C LEU A 97 10.85 11.13 5.23
N ARG A 98 12.11 10.89 4.83
CA ARG A 98 13.29 11.57 5.36
C ARG A 98 14.12 12.15 4.21
N PRO A 99 14.93 13.19 4.47
CA PRO A 99 15.86 13.70 3.47
C PRO A 99 16.80 12.60 2.96
N ALA A 100 17.17 12.69 1.68
CA ALA A 100 18.04 11.69 1.05
C ALA A 100 19.37 11.55 1.80
N GLU A 101 19.93 12.65 2.29
CA GLU A 101 21.19 12.70 3.02
C GLU A 101 21.17 11.83 4.29
N ALA A 102 20.04 11.83 5.01
CA ALA A 102 19.88 11.03 6.21
C ALA A 102 19.87 9.52 5.87
N VAL A 103 19.15 9.14 4.81
CA VAL A 103 19.08 7.75 4.36
C VAL A 103 20.43 7.30 3.77
N ILE A 104 21.13 8.16 3.04
CA ILE A 104 22.48 7.88 2.52
C ILE A 104 23.44 7.63 3.69
N ALA A 105 23.41 8.45 4.73
CA ALA A 105 24.26 8.27 5.90
C ALA A 105 24.06 6.91 6.58
N GLU A 106 22.81 6.42 6.66
CA GLU A 106 22.52 5.07 7.17
C GLU A 106 23.14 3.98 6.31
N HIS A 107 23.05 4.09 4.98
CA HIS A 107 23.64 3.11 4.06
C HIS A 107 25.16 3.08 4.18
N LEU A 108 25.80 4.23 4.35
CA LEU A 108 27.25 4.32 4.53
C LEU A 108 27.72 3.76 5.88
N ALA A 109 26.83 3.73 6.88
CA ALA A 109 27.11 3.16 8.20
C ALA A 109 26.84 1.65 8.27
N LEU A 110 26.35 1.02 7.19
CA LEU A 110 26.14 -0.43 7.17
C LEU A 110 27.48 -1.16 7.25
N GLU A 111 27.66 -1.93 8.33
CA GLU A 111 28.71 -2.92 8.41
C GLU A 111 28.18 -4.26 7.88
N ALA A 112 28.98 -4.96 7.07
CA ALA A 112 28.60 -6.30 6.65
C ALA A 112 28.53 -7.20 7.88
N GLU A 113 27.36 -7.78 8.17
CA GLU A 113 27.28 -8.86 9.15
C GLU A 113 28.21 -9.98 8.69
N VAL A 114 29.30 -10.19 9.44
CA VAL A 114 30.14 -11.38 9.28
C VAL A 114 29.30 -12.55 9.78
N LYS A 115 28.63 -13.22 8.84
CA LYS A 115 27.96 -14.51 9.08
C LYS A 115 28.97 -15.61 9.38
#